data_AF-A0A831LFS1-F1
#
_entry.id   AF-A0A831LFS1-F1
#
_cell.length_a   1.000
_cell.length_b   1.000
_cell.length_c   1.000
_cell.angle_alpha   90.00
_cell.angle_beta   90.00
_cell.angle_gamma   90.00
#
_symmetry.space_group_name_H-M   'P 1'
#
loop_
_entity.id
_entity.type
_entity.pdbx_description
1 polymer ?
#
loop_
_entity_poly.entity_id
_entity_poly.type
_entity_poly.pdbx_seq_one_letter_code
_entity_poly.pdbx_strand_id
1 'polypeptide(L)'
;NRIEGVYSPIPMGAFYTVARLPVDNADDFCAWLLSDFEYENQTVFMAPASGFYTASDKGMDEVRIAYVLKKEDLAVCLKILDAALKVYPGSKVRKAALINDEMNS
;
A
#
# COMPACT_ATOMS: atom_id res chain seq x y z
N ASN A 1 9.15 2.26 6.02
CA ASN A 1 10.08 1.31 5.35
C ASN A 1 10.34 0.05 6.18
N ARG A 2 9.32 -0.48 6.87
CA ARG A 2 9.40 -1.79 7.57
C ARG A 2 8.44 -2.83 6.97
N ILE A 3 7.58 -2.38 6.05
CA ILE A 3 6.69 -3.24 5.28
C ILE A 3 7.44 -3.61 4.00
N GLU A 4 7.49 -4.90 3.70
CA GLU A 4 8.21 -5.43 2.55
C GLU A 4 7.69 -4.84 1.23
N GLY A 5 8.61 -4.45 0.35
CA GLY A 5 8.26 -3.85 -0.95
C GLY A 5 7.67 -2.44 -0.90
N VAL A 6 7.34 -1.89 0.28
CA VAL A 6 6.84 -0.53 0.44
C VAL A 6 7.99 0.44 0.64
N TYR A 7 8.07 1.45 -0.23
CA TYR A 7 9.02 2.55 -0.11
C TYR A 7 8.31 3.86 0.21
N SER A 8 8.70 4.50 1.31
CA SER A 8 8.25 5.84 1.66
C SER A 8 9.46 6.75 1.88
N PRO A 9 9.57 7.89 1.17
CA PRO A 9 10.59 8.87 1.43
C PRO A 9 10.33 9.55 2.78
N ILE A 10 11.40 9.92 3.47
CA ILE A 10 11.31 10.69 4.71
C ILE A 10 10.75 12.08 4.34
N PRO A 11 9.60 12.49 4.90
CA PRO A 11 9.03 13.79 4.59
C PRO A 11 9.98 14.90 5.07
N MET A 12 10.45 15.73 4.14
CA MET A 12 11.32 16.89 4.45
C MET A 12 10.52 18.17 4.78
N GLY A 13 9.19 18.08 4.76
CA GLY A 13 8.23 19.16 5.04
C GLY A 13 6.84 18.80 4.49
N ALA A 14 5.77 19.34 5.10
CA ALA A 14 4.35 19.06 4.85
C ALA A 14 3.78 17.72 5.42
N PHE A 15 2.45 17.68 5.56
CA PHE A 15 1.69 16.59 6.20
C PHE A 15 1.43 15.37 5.31
N TYR A 16 2.00 15.34 4.10
CA TYR A 16 1.75 14.28 3.11
C TYR A 16 3.06 13.69 2.63
N THR A 17 3.08 12.37 2.43
CA THR A 17 4.15 11.68 1.69
C THR A 17 3.55 10.85 0.58
N VAL A 18 4.29 10.69 -0.51
CA VAL A 18 3.96 9.73 -1.56
C VAL A 18 4.76 8.47 -1.29
N ALA A 19 4.06 7.37 -1.05
CA ALA A 19 4.66 6.06 -0.84
C ALA A 19 4.43 5.19 -2.08
N ARG A 20 5.45 4.43 -2.48
CA ARG A 20 5.34 3.39 -3.50
C ARG A 20 4.99 2.07 -2.83
N LEU A 21 3.96 1.41 -3.35
CA LEU A 21 3.47 0.11 -2.90
C LEU A 21 3.91 -0.98 -3.87
N PRO A 22 4.14 -2.22 -3.40
CA PRO A 22 4.50 -3.34 -4.26
C PRO A 22 3.26 -3.95 -4.92
N VAL A 23 2.47 -3.13 -5.62
CA VAL A 23 1.25 -3.54 -6.33
C VAL A 23 1.37 -3.26 -7.82
N ASP A 24 0.56 -3.92 -8.63
CA ASP A 24 0.51 -3.68 -10.07
C ASP A 24 -0.22 -2.36 -10.40
N ASN A 25 -1.28 -2.04 -9.66
CA ASN A 25 -2.06 -0.81 -9.79
C ASN A 25 -2.59 -0.36 -8.41
N ALA A 26 -2.26 0.87 -8.01
CA ALA A 26 -2.64 1.48 -6.75
C ALA A 26 -4.12 1.87 -6.71
N ASP A 27 -4.74 2.23 -7.84
CA ASP A 27 -6.17 2.53 -7.92
C ASP A 27 -7.01 1.29 -7.61
N ASP A 28 -6.70 0.18 -8.29
CA ASP A 28 -7.39 -1.10 -8.09
C ASP A 28 -7.18 -1.61 -6.66
N PHE A 29 -5.95 -1.48 -6.14
CA PHE A 29 -5.63 -1.86 -4.77
C PHE A 29 -6.42 -1.03 -3.75
N CYS A 30 -6.48 0.29 -3.91
CA CYS A 30 -7.23 1.16 -3.00
C CYS A 30 -8.74 0.88 -3.05
N ALA A 31 -9.30 0.59 -4.23
CA ALA A 31 -10.69 0.20 -4.36
C ALA A 31 -10.96 -1.12 -3.61
N TRP A 32 -10.18 -2.15 -3.92
CA TRP A 32 -10.28 -3.47 -3.28
C TRP A 32 -10.11 -3.41 -1.76
N LEU A 33 -9.20 -2.57 -1.26
CA LEU A 33 -8.97 -2.39 0.17
C LEU A 33 -10.21 -1.89 0.91
N LEU A 34 -11.07 -1.11 0.24
CA LEU A 34 -12.31 -0.59 0.81
C LEU A 34 -13.50 -1.53 0.62
N SER A 35 -13.54 -2.30 -0.47
CA SER A 35 -14.69 -3.15 -0.81
C SER A 35 -14.58 -4.59 -0.31
N ASP A 36 -13.38 -5.17 -0.33
CA ASP A 36 -13.18 -6.62 -0.25
C ASP A 36 -12.20 -7.05 0.86
N PHE A 37 -11.58 -6.09 1.55
CA PHE A 37 -10.61 -6.39 2.60
C PHE A 37 -10.92 -5.68 3.92
N GLU A 38 -10.85 -6.46 4.99
CA GLU A 38 -10.83 -5.96 6.35
C GLU A 38 -9.81 -6.76 7.16
N TYR A 39 -9.19 -6.09 8.13
CA TYR A 39 -8.33 -6.69 9.11
C TYR A 39 -8.81 -6.25 10.49
N GLU A 40 -9.22 -7.20 11.32
CA GLU A 40 -9.81 -6.93 12.64
C GLU A 40 -11.01 -5.94 12.58
N ASN A 41 -11.91 -6.14 11.60
CA ASN A 41 -13.06 -5.27 11.29
C ASN A 41 -12.69 -3.81 10.97
N GLN A 42 -11.47 -3.58 10.49
CA GLN A 42 -10.96 -2.26 10.11
C GLN A 42 -10.35 -2.29 8.72
N THR A 43 -10.40 -1.15 8.03
CA THR A 43 -9.68 -0.95 6.76
C THR A 43 -8.97 0.41 6.78
N VAL A 44 -8.15 0.68 5.77
CA VAL A 44 -7.44 1.95 5.60
C VAL A 44 -7.79 2.57 4.25
N PHE A 45 -8.12 3.86 4.28
CA PHE A 45 -8.31 4.66 3.07
C PHE A 45 -7.00 5.34 2.67
N MET A 46 -6.64 5.22 1.39
CA MET A 46 -5.49 5.90 0.79
C MET A 46 -5.90 6.53 -0.55
N ALA A 47 -5.25 7.64 -0.91
CA ALA A 47 -5.49 8.28 -2.20
C ALA A 47 -4.44 7.79 -3.22
N PRO A 48 -4.85 7.15 -4.33
CA PRO A 48 -3.93 6.84 -5.44
C PRO A 48 -3.24 8.09 -5.96
N ALA A 49 -1.96 7.96 -6.33
CA ALA A 49 -1.16 9.07 -6.84
C ALA A 49 -1.41 9.33 -8.34
N SER A 50 -2.03 8.39 -9.06
CA SER A 50 -2.35 8.48 -10.50
C SER A 50 -3.08 9.78 -10.85
N GLY A 51 -4.02 10.22 -10.00
CA GLY A 51 -4.76 11.48 -10.18
C GLY A 51 -3.92 12.77 -10.04
N PHE A 52 -2.66 12.69 -9.61
CA PHE A 52 -1.75 13.83 -9.48
C PHE A 52 -0.82 14.02 -10.69
N TYR A 53 -0.78 13.05 -11.62
CA TYR A 53 0.07 13.10 -12.80
C TYR A 53 -0.78 13.27 -14.07
N THR A 54 -0.28 14.06 -15.02
CA THR A 54 -0.91 14.22 -16.35
C THR A 54 -0.52 13.11 -17.32
N ALA A 55 0.58 12.41 -17.05
CA ALA A 55 1.06 11.28 -17.84
C ALA A 55 0.49 9.97 -17.25
N SER A 56 -0.14 9.16 -18.10
CA SER A 56 -0.85 7.93 -17.71
C SER A 56 0.03 6.79 -17.22
N ASP A 57 1.35 6.91 -17.37
CA ASP A 57 2.34 5.92 -16.97
C ASP A 57 2.99 6.22 -15.61
N LYS A 58 2.65 7.35 -14.97
CA LYS A 58 3.23 7.78 -13.69
C LYS A 58 2.27 7.58 -12.52
N GLY A 59 2.85 7.19 -11.39
CA GLY A 59 2.11 7.03 -10.12
C GLY A 59 1.23 5.78 -10.04
N MET A 60 1.38 4.83 -10.97
CA MET A 60 0.58 3.60 -11.05
C MET A 60 0.70 2.72 -9.80
N ASP A 61 1.84 2.76 -9.10
CA ASP A 61 2.09 2.00 -7.87
C ASP A 61 2.30 2.92 -6.66
N GLU A 62 1.88 4.18 -6.77
CA GLU A 62 2.10 5.20 -5.74
C GLU A 62 0.79 5.64 -5.09
N VAL A 63 0.83 5.88 -3.78
CA VAL A 63 -0.29 6.40 -2.99
C VAL A 63 0.17 7.58 -2.15
N ARG A 64 -0.72 8.53 -1.93
CA ARG A 64 -0.50 9.64 -1.01
C ARG A 64 -1.05 9.28 0.37
N ILE A 65 -0.16 9.33 1.37
CA ILE A 65 -0.48 9.11 2.78
C ILE A 65 -0.45 10.46 3.49
N ALA A 66 -1.54 10.76 4.20
CA ALA A 66 -1.66 11.94 5.04
C ALA A 66 -1.29 11.58 6.49
N TYR A 67 -0.26 12.21 7.04
CA TYR A 67 0.14 12.10 8.44
C TYR A 67 -0.74 12.97 9.34
N VAL A 68 -2.06 12.79 9.24
CA VAL A 68 -3.07 13.52 10.02
C VAL A 68 -3.63 12.68 11.18
N LEU A 69 -3.19 11.43 11.30
CA LEU A 69 -3.61 10.49 12.33
C LEU A 69 -2.72 10.57 13.58
N LYS A 70 -3.27 10.17 14.73
CA LYS A 70 -2.47 9.91 15.94
C LYS A 70 -1.51 8.75 15.69
N LYS A 71 -0.42 8.67 16.46
CA LYS A 71 0.63 7.65 16.24
C LYS A 71 0.09 6.23 16.35
N GLU A 72 -0.88 6.04 17.23
CA GLU A 72 -1.53 4.76 17.51
C GLU A 72 -2.35 4.30 16.30
N ASP A 73 -3.19 5.18 15.75
CA ASP A 73 -3.99 4.92 14.55
C ASP A 73 -3.09 4.63 13.34
N LEU A 74 -1.99 5.37 13.19
CA LEU A 74 -1.01 5.11 12.14
C LEU A 74 -0.41 3.70 12.26
N ALA A 75 -0.11 3.24 13.47
CA ALA A 75 0.42 1.90 13.69
C ALA A 75 -0.60 0.82 13.31
N VAL A 76 -1.89 1.06 13.55
CA VAL A 76 -2.98 0.17 13.10
C VAL A 76 -3.08 0.17 11.57
N CYS A 77 -3.10 1.34 10.93
CA CYS A 77 -3.11 1.44 9.46
C CYS A 77 -1.94 0.69 8.81
N LEU A 78 -0.74 0.76 9.39
CA LEU A 78 0.42 0.03 8.89
C LEU A 78 0.27 -1.49 9.01
N LYS A 79 -0.39 -1.99 10.07
CA LYS A 79 -0.71 -3.43 10.20
C LYS A 79 -1.72 -3.89 9.16
N ILE A 80 -2.79 -3.12 8.96
CA ILE A 80 -3.79 -3.39 7.94
C ILE A 80 -3.14 -3.44 6.55
N LEU A 81 -2.28 -2.45 6.24
CA LEU A 81 -1.57 -2.39 4.97
C LEU A 81 -0.63 -3.58 4.75
N ASP A 82 0.15 -3.97 5.77
CA ASP A 82 1.03 -5.13 5.69
C ASP A 82 0.25 -6.43 5.47
N ALA A 83 -0.86 -6.62 6.18
CA ALA A 83 -1.74 -7.77 5.99
C ALA A 83 -2.38 -7.80 4.59
N ALA A 84 -2.87 -6.65 4.11
CA ALA A 84 -3.46 -6.52 2.78
C ALA A 84 -2.49 -6.90 1.66
N LEU A 85 -1.24 -6.42 1.73
CA LEU A 85 -0.21 -6.69 0.72
C LEU A 85 0.19 -8.17 0.66
N LYS A 86 0.00 -8.95 1.72
CA LYS A 86 0.29 -10.39 1.71
C LYS A 86 -0.77 -11.21 0.97
N VAL A 87 -2.01 -10.73 0.93
CA VAL A 87 -3.14 -11.49 0.37
C VAL A 87 -3.67 -10.93 -0.94
N TYR A 88 -3.43 -9.64 -1.23
CA TYR A 88 -3.90 -9.01 -2.46
C TYR A 88 -3.34 -9.71 -3.72
N PRO A 89 -4.20 -10.15 -4.66
CA PRO A 89 -3.75 -10.88 -5.86
C PRO A 89 -2.75 -10.10 -6.73
N GLY A 90 -2.93 -8.78 -6.85
CA GLY A 90 -2.04 -7.88 -7.59
C GLY A 90 -0.78 -7.45 -6.82
N SER A 91 -0.49 -8.06 -5.66
CA SER A 91 0.71 -7.76 -4.87
C SER A 91 1.92 -8.54 -5.34
N LYS A 92 3.05 -7.84 -5.50
CA LYS A 92 4.36 -8.41 -5.80
C LYS A 92 4.95 -9.16 -4.60
N VAL A 93 4.59 -8.77 -3.36
CA VAL A 93 4.99 -9.47 -2.13
C VAL A 93 4.39 -10.88 -2.10
N ARG A 94 3.09 -10.99 -2.38
CA ARG A 94 2.39 -12.28 -2.44
C ARG A 94 2.97 -13.18 -3.54
N LYS A 95 3.21 -12.62 -4.73
CA LYS A 95 3.79 -13.37 -5.86
C LYS A 95 5.18 -13.92 -5.50
N ALA A 96 6.03 -13.12 -4.87
CA ALA A 96 7.35 -13.55 -4.43
C ALA A 96 7.28 -14.68 -3.38
N ALA A 97 6.36 -14.60 -2.42
CA ALA A 97 6.15 -15.65 -1.42
C ALA A 97 5.74 -16.98 -2.07
N LEU A 98 4.79 -16.96 -3.02
CA LEU A 98 4.34 -18.16 -3.74
C LEU A 98 5.47 -18.82 -4.53
N ILE A 99 6.29 -18.03 -5.24
CA ILE A 99 7.44 -18.55 -5.99
C ILE A 99 8.45 -19.21 -5.04
N ASN A 100 8.70 -18.61 -3.88
CA ASN A 100 9.62 -19.16 -2.89
C ASN A 100 9.09 -20.47 -2.28
N ASP A 101 7.80 -20.58 -2.04
CA ASP A 101 7.18 -21.82 -1.52
C ASP A 101 7.25 -22.95 -2.57
N GLU A 102 7.02 -22.64 -3.85
CA GLU A 102 7.17 -23.60 -4.96
C GLU A 102 8.62 -24.09 -5.13
N MET A 103 9.60 -23.20 -4.94
CA MET A 103 11.02 -23.56 -5.06
C MET A 103 11.57 -24.38 -3.87
N ASN A 104 10.91 -24.32 -2.71
CA ASN A 104 11.33 -25.00 -1.48
C ASN A 104 10.48 -26.25 -1.15
N SER A 105 9.55 -26.63 -2.02
CA SER A 105 8.73 -27.85 -1.94
C SER A 105 9.29 -28.94 -2.84
#